data_AF-E2SCJ7-F1
#
_entry.id   AF-E2SCJ7-F1
#
_cell.length_a   1.000
_cell.length_b   1.000
_cell.length_c   1.000
_cell.angle_alpha   90.00
_cell.angle_beta   90.00
_cell.angle_gamma   90.00
#
_symmetry.space_group_name_H-M   'P 1'
#
loop_
_entity.id
_entity.type
_entity.pdbx_description
1 polymer ?
#
loop_
_entity_poly.entity_id
_entity_poly.type
_entity_poly.pdbx_seq_one_letter_code
_entity_poly.pdbx_strand_id
1 'polypeptide(L)'
;MTDPLHQAVRTAQARLAERLELASAAMAEHISTREIIARTDAFLVNTCRHAAAMCDQVLPAARAHMPQGDARVQAYLEQCRRMERAVMRAKQRMYGEAHAVSASWTQVWAAVIDEVRALHALEDDLVEDLGRAEGAPDRARIARHLHAVSMAAPTRPHPRSPHLGRIAHVTRRFWARADQFWDNAEGRTVVDRPAPAEAAGDREDLAS
;
A
#
# COMPACT_ATOMS: atom_id res chain seq x y z
N MET A 1 -23.79 -15.53 -14.80
CA MET A 1 -23.57 -15.07 -13.41
C MET A 1 -22.14 -14.59 -13.32
N THR A 2 -21.91 -13.31 -13.06
CA THR A 2 -20.57 -12.75 -12.87
C THR A 2 -19.94 -13.34 -11.60
N ASP A 3 -18.67 -13.72 -11.65
CA ASP A 3 -17.97 -14.27 -10.49
C ASP A 3 -17.89 -13.22 -9.36
N PRO A 4 -18.38 -13.51 -8.13
CA PRO A 4 -18.43 -12.53 -7.05
C PRO A 4 -17.07 -11.97 -6.64
N LEU A 5 -16.00 -12.77 -6.75
CA LEU A 5 -14.64 -12.30 -6.44
C LEU A 5 -14.15 -11.31 -7.49
N HIS A 6 -14.29 -11.65 -8.77
CA HIS A 6 -13.97 -10.76 -9.88
C HIS A 6 -14.75 -9.43 -9.77
N GLN A 7 -16.05 -9.48 -9.47
CA GLN A 7 -16.85 -8.27 -9.27
C GLN A 7 -16.35 -7.41 -8.09
N ALA A 8 -15.96 -8.02 -6.97
CA ALA A 8 -15.46 -7.32 -5.81
C ALA A 8 -14.13 -6.60 -6.11
N VAL A 9 -13.19 -7.27 -6.80
CA VAL A 9 -11.92 -6.68 -7.23
C VAL A 9 -12.15 -5.52 -8.17
N ARG A 10 -12.96 -5.67 -9.23
CA ARG A 10 -13.23 -4.56 -10.17
C ARG A 10 -13.91 -3.37 -9.52
N THR A 11 -14.77 -3.61 -8.54
CA THR A 11 -15.39 -2.52 -7.75
C THR A 11 -14.35 -1.76 -6.95
N ALA A 12 -13.38 -2.45 -6.34
CA ALA A 12 -12.28 -1.81 -5.61
C ALA A 12 -11.36 -1.02 -6.56
N GLN A 13 -10.97 -1.62 -7.69
CA GLN A 13 -10.15 -0.97 -8.72
C GLN A 13 -10.81 0.29 -9.29
N ALA A 14 -12.12 0.26 -9.57
CA ALA A 14 -12.85 1.42 -10.06
C ALA A 14 -12.83 2.58 -9.06
N ARG A 15 -12.99 2.27 -7.76
CA ARG A 15 -12.88 3.27 -6.67
C ARG A 15 -11.47 3.84 -6.51
N LEU A 16 -10.43 3.05 -6.80
CA LEU A 16 -9.05 3.52 -6.80
C LEU A 16 -8.76 4.38 -8.03
N ALA A 17 -9.27 4.00 -9.20
CA ALA A 17 -9.15 4.78 -10.44
C ALA A 17 -9.81 6.16 -10.30
N GLU A 18 -11.03 6.23 -9.74
CA GLU A 18 -11.71 7.50 -9.45
C GLU A 18 -10.87 8.40 -8.53
N ARG A 19 -10.28 7.83 -7.46
CA ARG A 19 -9.41 8.58 -6.54
C ARG A 19 -8.12 9.07 -7.22
N LEU A 20 -7.55 8.25 -8.10
CA LEU A 20 -6.37 8.59 -8.87
C LEU A 20 -6.66 9.72 -9.87
N GLU A 21 -7.83 9.69 -10.52
CA GLU A 21 -8.32 10.78 -11.36
C GLU A 21 -8.49 12.06 -10.55
N LEU A 22 -9.13 12.00 -9.38
CA LEU A 22 -9.29 13.17 -8.50
C LEU A 22 -7.96 13.74 -8.00
N ALA A 23 -6.98 12.88 -7.69
CA ALA A 23 -5.64 13.29 -7.26
C ALA A 23 -4.84 13.92 -8.40
N SER A 24 -4.92 13.36 -9.61
CA SER A 24 -4.23 13.89 -10.79
C SER A 24 -4.88 15.17 -11.34
N ALA A 25 -6.22 15.27 -11.34
CA ALA A 25 -6.95 16.47 -11.73
C ALA A 25 -6.70 17.64 -10.78
N ALA A 26 -6.54 17.36 -9.48
CA ALA A 26 -6.24 18.36 -8.46
C ALA A 26 -4.95 19.16 -8.72
N MET A 27 -4.10 18.68 -9.61
CA MET A 27 -2.86 19.32 -9.99
C MET A 27 -2.95 20.19 -11.23
N ALA A 28 -3.92 19.91 -12.10
CA ALA A 28 -4.23 20.74 -13.26
C ALA A 28 -5.05 21.97 -12.83
N GLU A 29 -5.85 21.82 -11.79
CA GLU A 29 -6.60 22.89 -11.15
C GLU A 29 -5.69 23.65 -10.16
N HIS A 30 -5.82 24.97 -10.06
CA HIS A 30 -5.03 25.82 -9.14
C HIS A 30 -5.43 25.63 -7.67
N ILE A 31 -5.52 24.38 -7.20
CA ILE A 31 -5.90 24.03 -5.84
C ILE A 31 -4.69 24.15 -4.91
N SER A 32 -4.94 24.35 -3.62
CA SER A 32 -3.86 24.52 -2.63
C SER A 32 -2.95 23.28 -2.57
N THR A 33 -1.65 23.47 -2.35
CA THR A 33 -0.68 22.37 -2.14
C THR A 33 -1.12 21.39 -1.05
N ARG A 34 -1.77 21.89 0.00
CA ARG A 34 -2.32 21.08 1.09
C ARG A 34 -3.41 20.12 0.61
N GLU A 35 -4.28 20.58 -0.28
CA GLU A 35 -5.36 19.76 -0.85
C GLU A 35 -4.80 18.67 -1.77
N ILE A 36 -3.79 19.00 -2.58
CA ILE A 36 -3.09 18.03 -3.44
C ILE A 36 -2.43 16.93 -2.58
N ILE A 37 -1.76 17.33 -1.48
CA ILE A 37 -1.19 16.42 -0.48
C ILE A 37 -2.27 15.51 0.10
N ALA A 38 -3.37 16.08 0.59
CA ALA A 38 -4.44 15.31 1.22
C ALA A 38 -5.07 14.28 0.26
N ARG A 39 -5.34 14.67 -0.99
CA ARG A 39 -5.89 13.75 -2.00
C ARG A 39 -4.91 12.65 -2.40
N THR A 40 -3.64 13.00 -2.54
CA THR A 40 -2.59 12.03 -2.84
C THR A 40 -2.47 11.03 -1.69
N ASP A 41 -2.31 11.49 -0.45
CA ASP A 41 -2.21 10.60 0.71
C ASP A 41 -3.45 9.70 0.84
N ALA A 42 -4.66 10.24 0.62
CA ALA A 42 -5.89 9.44 0.61
C ALA A 42 -5.86 8.36 -0.48
N PHE A 43 -5.45 8.68 -1.71
CA PHE A 43 -5.30 7.70 -2.79
C PHE A 43 -4.31 6.58 -2.39
N LEU A 44 -3.15 6.95 -1.85
CA LEU A 44 -2.12 5.99 -1.46
C LEU A 44 -2.58 5.05 -0.36
N VAL A 45 -3.21 5.60 0.68
CA VAL A 45 -3.80 4.85 1.79
C VAL A 45 -4.80 3.81 1.29
N ASN A 46 -5.69 4.19 0.38
CA ASN A 46 -6.68 3.25 -0.19
C ASN A 46 -6.01 2.17 -1.04
N THR A 47 -5.01 2.54 -1.84
CA THR A 47 -4.28 1.59 -2.69
C THR A 47 -3.50 0.56 -1.86
N CYS A 48 -2.81 0.99 -0.81
CA CYS A 48 -2.11 0.09 0.11
C CYS A 48 -3.06 -0.88 0.83
N ARG A 49 -4.25 -0.42 1.23
CA ARG A 49 -5.27 -1.30 1.83
C ARG A 49 -5.77 -2.36 0.86
N HIS A 50 -6.08 -1.95 -0.36
CA HIS A 50 -6.50 -2.88 -1.41
C HIS A 50 -5.41 -3.92 -1.67
N ALA A 51 -4.16 -3.49 -1.83
CA ALA A 51 -3.04 -4.40 -2.03
C ALA A 51 -2.82 -5.36 -0.86
N ALA A 52 -2.97 -4.88 0.39
CA ALA A 52 -2.92 -5.73 1.58
C ALA A 52 -4.08 -6.74 1.61
N ALA A 53 -5.29 -6.31 1.28
CA ALA A 53 -6.46 -7.18 1.21
C ALA A 53 -6.29 -8.28 0.14
N MET A 54 -5.72 -7.95 -1.02
CA MET A 54 -5.34 -8.94 -2.04
C MET A 54 -4.30 -9.93 -1.52
N CYS A 55 -3.27 -9.44 -0.83
CA CYS A 55 -2.24 -10.28 -0.19
C CYS A 55 -2.82 -11.26 0.84
N ASP A 56 -3.80 -10.82 1.63
CA ASP A 56 -4.37 -11.63 2.72
C ASP A 56 -5.45 -12.59 2.21
N GLN A 57 -6.23 -12.20 1.20
CA GLN A 57 -7.44 -12.93 0.80
C GLN A 57 -7.28 -13.69 -0.51
N VAL A 58 -6.57 -13.13 -1.50
CA VAL A 58 -6.51 -13.69 -2.86
C VAL A 58 -5.21 -14.48 -3.08
N LEU A 59 -4.06 -13.94 -2.68
CA LEU A 59 -2.77 -14.59 -2.90
C LEU A 59 -2.62 -15.98 -2.26
N PRO A 60 -3.16 -16.27 -1.06
CA PRO A 60 -3.10 -17.62 -0.51
C PRO A 60 -3.86 -18.64 -1.36
N ALA A 61 -5.01 -18.22 -1.91
CA ALA A 61 -5.81 -19.06 -2.79
C ALA A 61 -5.10 -19.24 -4.15
N ALA A 62 -4.51 -18.18 -4.69
CA ALA A 62 -3.71 -18.25 -5.91
C ALA A 62 -2.52 -19.23 -5.76
N ARG A 63 -1.80 -19.14 -4.64
CA ARG A 63 -0.68 -20.04 -4.31
C ARG A 63 -1.11 -21.50 -4.25
N ALA A 64 -2.25 -21.78 -3.64
CA ALA A 64 -2.70 -23.14 -3.35
C ALA A 64 -3.35 -23.84 -4.57
N HIS A 65 -4.06 -23.08 -5.41
CA HIS A 65 -4.95 -23.66 -6.42
C HIS A 65 -4.51 -23.38 -7.87
N MET A 66 -3.59 -22.44 -8.12
CA MET A 66 -3.20 -22.09 -9.49
C MET A 66 -1.90 -22.77 -9.90
N PRO A 67 -1.76 -23.15 -11.19
CA PRO A 67 -0.47 -23.50 -11.76
C PRO A 67 0.53 -22.37 -11.56
N GLN A 68 1.74 -22.72 -11.11
CA GLN A 68 2.81 -21.76 -10.79
C GLN A 68 2.37 -20.68 -9.77
N GLY A 69 1.50 -21.03 -8.82
CA GLY A 69 0.96 -20.11 -7.83
C GLY A 69 2.04 -19.29 -7.09
N ASP A 70 3.19 -19.89 -6.79
CA ASP A 70 4.33 -19.19 -6.19
C ASP A 70 4.90 -18.08 -7.09
N ALA A 71 5.05 -18.33 -8.39
CA ALA A 71 5.54 -17.35 -9.34
C ALA A 71 4.55 -16.19 -9.50
N ARG A 72 3.24 -16.50 -9.52
CA ARG A 72 2.17 -15.48 -9.58
C ARG A 72 2.16 -14.58 -8.35
N VAL A 73 2.31 -15.16 -7.15
CA VAL A 73 2.45 -14.39 -5.91
C VAL A 73 3.68 -13.49 -5.97
N GLN A 74 4.83 -13.98 -6.46
CA GLN A 74 6.03 -13.14 -6.58
C GLN A 74 5.85 -12.01 -7.59
N ALA A 75 5.24 -12.26 -8.74
CA ALA A 75 4.96 -11.24 -9.75
C ALA A 75 4.09 -10.11 -9.18
N TYR A 76 3.01 -10.47 -8.47
CA TYR A 76 2.15 -9.49 -7.80
C TYR A 76 2.92 -8.66 -6.76
N LEU A 77 3.70 -9.31 -5.89
CA LEU A 77 4.49 -8.62 -4.87
C LEU A 77 5.58 -7.72 -5.47
N GLU A 78 6.15 -8.11 -6.60
CA GLU A 78 7.10 -7.26 -7.33
C GLU A 78 6.42 -6.02 -7.90
N GLN A 79 5.22 -6.17 -8.48
CA GLN A 79 4.43 -5.06 -8.99
C GLN A 79 4.04 -4.08 -7.88
N CYS A 80 3.62 -4.58 -6.71
CA CYS A 80 3.39 -3.74 -5.53
C CYS A 80 4.61 -2.89 -5.16
N ARG A 81 5.83 -3.46 -5.22
CA ARG A 81 7.07 -2.70 -4.94
C ARG A 81 7.38 -1.67 -6.03
N ARG A 82 7.04 -1.94 -7.29
CA ARG A 82 7.22 -0.97 -8.39
C ARG A 82 6.29 0.24 -8.20
N MET A 83 5.01 -0.03 -7.92
CA MET A 83 4.03 0.99 -7.54
C MET A 83 4.48 1.80 -6.33
N GLU A 84 4.93 1.15 -5.24
CA GLU A 84 5.45 1.82 -4.05
C GLU A 84 6.58 2.80 -4.40
N ARG A 85 7.54 2.38 -5.25
CA ARG A 85 8.63 3.26 -5.70
C ARG A 85 8.15 4.44 -6.53
N ALA A 86 7.18 4.25 -7.42
CA ALA A 86 6.62 5.34 -8.21
C ALA A 86 5.90 6.37 -7.33
N VAL A 87 5.13 5.88 -6.36
CA VAL A 87 4.46 6.69 -5.34
C VAL A 87 5.46 7.48 -4.49
N MET A 88 6.54 6.85 -4.02
CA MET A 88 7.54 7.53 -3.20
C MET A 88 8.21 8.66 -3.98
N ARG A 89 8.47 8.47 -5.28
CA ARG A 89 8.99 9.56 -6.15
C ARG A 89 7.99 10.70 -6.28
N ALA A 90 6.69 10.41 -6.36
CA ALA A 90 5.65 11.42 -6.29
C ALA A 90 5.72 12.19 -4.98
N LYS A 91 5.77 11.52 -3.82
CA LYS A 91 5.88 12.21 -2.52
C LYS A 91 7.13 13.08 -2.44
N GLN A 92 8.32 12.56 -2.77
CA GLN A 92 9.58 13.31 -2.69
C GLN A 92 9.50 14.64 -3.45
N ARG A 93 8.93 14.61 -4.65
CA ARG A 93 8.78 15.80 -5.48
C ARG A 93 7.66 16.73 -5.00
N MET A 94 6.69 16.27 -4.19
CA MET A 94 5.63 17.06 -3.54
C MET A 94 6.20 17.85 -2.35
N TYR A 95 7.07 17.22 -1.55
CA TYR A 95 7.60 17.78 -0.31
C TYR A 95 8.90 18.58 -0.48
N GLY A 96 9.27 18.93 -1.72
CA GLY A 96 10.36 19.87 -1.96
C GLY A 96 11.76 19.24 -2.04
N GLU A 97 11.89 17.91 -2.05
CA GLU A 97 13.11 17.24 -2.55
C GLU A 97 13.19 17.32 -4.09
N ALA A 98 12.70 18.42 -4.67
CA ALA A 98 12.55 18.62 -6.11
C ALA A 98 13.89 18.63 -6.85
N HIS A 99 15.00 18.89 -6.14
CA HIS A 99 16.35 18.77 -6.70
C HIS A 99 16.80 17.30 -6.89
N ALA A 100 16.15 16.32 -6.25
CA ALA A 100 16.47 14.90 -6.36
C ALA A 100 15.71 14.19 -7.50
N VAL A 101 14.66 14.80 -8.06
CA VAL A 101 13.84 14.21 -9.12
C VAL A 101 13.80 15.14 -10.34
N SER A 102 14.59 14.81 -11.37
CA SER A 102 14.67 15.55 -12.63
C SER A 102 13.42 15.42 -13.52
N ALA A 103 12.41 14.67 -13.08
CA ALA A 103 11.18 14.43 -13.84
C ALA A 103 10.14 15.55 -13.64
N SER A 104 9.40 15.83 -14.71
CA SER A 104 8.25 16.73 -14.66
C SER A 104 7.11 16.13 -13.85
N TRP A 105 6.17 16.98 -13.43
CA TRP A 105 5.04 16.53 -12.63
C TRP A 105 4.14 15.55 -13.35
N THR A 106 3.92 15.80 -14.63
CA THR A 106 3.22 14.90 -15.54
C THR A 106 3.91 13.53 -15.64
N GLN A 107 5.24 13.50 -15.73
CA GLN A 107 6.00 12.24 -15.84
C GLN A 107 5.90 11.39 -14.57
N VAL A 108 5.97 12.04 -13.40
CA VAL A 108 5.89 11.33 -12.12
C VAL A 108 4.51 10.68 -11.92
N TRP A 109 3.44 11.40 -12.28
CA TRP A 109 2.09 10.84 -12.20
C TRP A 109 1.77 9.82 -13.28
N ALA A 110 2.29 10.01 -14.50
CA ALA A 110 2.19 8.98 -15.53
C ALA A 110 2.79 7.65 -15.04
N ALA A 111 3.95 7.70 -14.38
CA ALA A 111 4.56 6.51 -13.78
C ALA A 111 3.67 5.88 -12.68
N VAL A 112 3.05 6.67 -11.80
CA VAL A 112 2.10 6.14 -10.81
C VAL A 112 0.90 5.47 -11.48
N ILE A 113 0.32 6.11 -12.50
CA ILE A 113 -0.82 5.60 -13.27
C ILE A 113 -0.46 4.27 -13.96
N ASP A 114 0.71 4.20 -14.59
CA ASP A 114 1.18 3.00 -15.28
C ASP A 114 1.36 1.83 -14.31
N GLU A 115 1.97 2.06 -13.15
CA GLU A 115 2.19 1.01 -12.16
C GLU A 115 0.89 0.53 -11.50
N VAL A 116 -0.08 1.43 -11.30
CA VAL A 116 -1.43 1.07 -10.81
C VAL A 116 -2.20 0.27 -11.86
N ARG A 117 -2.12 0.67 -13.13
CA ARG A 117 -2.76 -0.07 -14.23
C ARG A 117 -2.17 -1.47 -14.38
N ALA A 118 -0.85 -1.59 -14.30
CA ALA A 118 -0.18 -2.89 -14.33
C ALA A 118 -0.53 -3.75 -13.12
N LEU A 119 -0.73 -3.16 -11.93
CA LEU A 119 -1.24 -3.87 -10.76
C LEU A 119 -2.67 -4.39 -11.01
N HIS A 120 -3.59 -3.53 -11.47
CA HIS A 120 -4.96 -3.94 -11.77
C HIS A 120 -5.03 -5.06 -12.81
N ALA A 121 -4.21 -5.01 -13.86
CA ALA A 121 -4.14 -6.08 -14.86
C ALA A 121 -3.74 -7.43 -14.23
N LEU A 122 -2.74 -7.43 -13.34
CA LEU A 122 -2.35 -8.65 -12.60
C LEU A 122 -3.46 -9.15 -11.67
N GLU A 123 -4.22 -8.26 -11.05
CA GLU A 123 -5.35 -8.64 -10.20
C GLU A 123 -6.47 -9.30 -11.00
N ASP A 124 -6.80 -8.73 -12.17
CA ASP A 124 -7.79 -9.29 -13.10
C ASP A 124 -7.37 -10.69 -13.57
N ASP A 125 -6.11 -10.84 -14.00
CA ASP A 125 -5.55 -12.14 -14.39
C ASP A 125 -5.61 -13.16 -13.24
N LEU A 126 -5.29 -12.72 -12.01
CA LEU A 126 -5.34 -13.58 -10.82
C LEU A 126 -6.76 -14.08 -10.53
N VAL A 127 -7.74 -13.19 -10.51
CA VAL A 127 -9.13 -13.58 -10.18
C VAL A 127 -9.81 -14.36 -11.30
N GLU A 128 -9.49 -14.05 -12.56
CA GLU A 128 -10.01 -14.78 -13.71
C GLU A 128 -9.50 -16.22 -13.72
N ASP A 129 -8.20 -16.42 -13.54
CA ASP A 129 -7.61 -17.76 -13.54
C ASP A 129 -7.96 -18.55 -12.27
N LEU A 130 -8.10 -17.89 -11.11
CA LEU A 130 -8.65 -18.54 -9.91
C LEU A 130 -10.12 -18.94 -10.12
N GLY A 131 -10.84 -18.21 -10.99
CA GLY A 131 -12.17 -18.56 -11.48
C GLY A 131 -12.21 -19.90 -12.22
N ARG A 132 -11.12 -20.27 -12.89
CA ARG A 132 -10.95 -21.46 -13.73
C ARG A 132 -10.25 -22.63 -13.03
N ALA A 133 -9.58 -22.39 -11.91
CA ALA A 133 -8.81 -23.41 -11.20
C ALA A 133 -9.70 -24.56 -10.68
N GLU A 134 -9.25 -25.80 -10.85
CA GLU A 134 -9.89 -26.99 -10.29
C GLU A 134 -9.76 -27.00 -8.75
N GLY A 135 -10.80 -27.49 -8.05
CA GLY A 135 -10.86 -27.41 -6.59
C GLY A 135 -11.08 -25.98 -6.08
N ALA A 136 -11.91 -25.23 -6.80
CA ALA A 136 -12.11 -23.80 -6.64
C ALA A 136 -12.31 -23.40 -5.16
N PRO A 137 -11.54 -22.42 -4.66
CA PRO A 137 -11.75 -21.89 -3.32
C PRO A 137 -13.14 -21.25 -3.22
N ASP A 138 -13.68 -21.11 -2.00
CA ASP A 138 -14.94 -20.39 -1.78
C ASP A 138 -14.78 -18.90 -2.15
N ARG A 139 -14.99 -18.59 -3.43
CA ARG A 139 -14.82 -17.25 -4.01
C ARG A 139 -15.81 -16.24 -3.43
N ALA A 140 -17.01 -16.67 -3.06
CA ALA A 140 -17.98 -15.82 -2.37
C ALA A 140 -17.48 -15.42 -0.97
N ARG A 141 -16.85 -16.35 -0.24
CA ARG A 141 -16.19 -16.05 1.03
C ARG A 141 -15.00 -15.12 0.85
N ILE A 142 -14.13 -15.36 -0.13
CA ILE A 142 -13.00 -14.46 -0.42
C ILE A 142 -13.51 -13.05 -0.76
N ALA A 143 -14.51 -12.94 -1.63
CA ALA A 143 -15.13 -11.65 -2.00
C ALA A 143 -15.68 -10.89 -0.80
N ARG A 144 -16.40 -11.57 0.10
CA ARG A 144 -16.92 -10.95 1.34
C ARG A 144 -15.81 -10.42 2.24
N HIS A 145 -14.73 -11.19 2.42
CA HIS A 145 -13.60 -10.74 3.25
C HIS A 145 -12.81 -9.61 2.59
N LEU A 146 -12.57 -9.69 1.28
CA LEU A 146 -11.93 -8.62 0.52
C LEU A 146 -12.72 -7.32 0.66
N HIS A 147 -14.04 -7.38 0.50
CA HIS A 147 -14.93 -6.24 0.68
C HIS A 147 -14.89 -5.71 2.12
N ALA A 148 -14.97 -6.58 3.14
CA ALA A 148 -14.94 -6.18 4.53
C ALA A 148 -13.62 -5.49 4.92
N VAL A 149 -12.47 -6.03 4.49
CA VAL A 149 -11.15 -5.42 4.72
C VAL A 149 -11.02 -4.08 3.98
N SER A 150 -11.56 -3.98 2.75
CA SER A 150 -11.55 -2.75 1.97
C SER A 150 -12.46 -1.66 2.55
N MET A 151 -13.54 -2.05 3.24
CA MET A 151 -14.52 -1.14 3.86
C MET A 151 -14.20 -0.80 5.32
N ALA A 152 -13.31 -1.54 5.97
CA ALA A 152 -12.89 -1.22 7.33
C ALA A 152 -12.30 0.20 7.38
N ALA A 153 -12.87 1.03 8.26
CA ALA A 153 -12.43 2.41 8.50
C ALA A 153 -10.93 2.45 8.85
N PRO A 154 -10.25 3.61 8.73
CA PRO A 154 -8.85 3.77 9.12
C PRO A 154 -8.65 3.44 10.59
N THR A 155 -8.38 2.17 10.90
CA THR A 155 -7.99 1.75 12.21
C THR A 155 -6.74 0.91 12.04
N ARG A 156 -5.68 1.41 12.67
CA ARG A 156 -4.38 0.80 12.98
C ARG A 156 -4.30 -0.71 12.67
N PRO A 157 -3.19 -1.24 12.13
CA PRO A 157 -2.99 -2.68 12.07
C PRO A 157 -3.14 -3.26 13.49
N HIS A 158 -4.24 -3.97 13.74
CA HIS A 158 -4.46 -4.57 15.07
C HIS A 158 -3.54 -5.79 15.19
N PRO A 159 -2.86 -6.00 16.33
CA PRO A 159 -1.94 -7.12 16.62
C PRO A 159 -2.54 -8.55 16.55
N ARG A 160 -3.73 -8.74 15.94
CA ARG A 160 -4.35 -10.05 15.67
C ARG A 160 -4.39 -10.39 14.18
N SER A 161 -3.38 -9.99 13.41
CA SER A 161 -3.14 -10.60 12.10
C SER A 161 -2.88 -12.10 12.30
N PRO A 162 -3.58 -12.99 11.57
CA PRO A 162 -3.53 -14.43 11.81
C PRO A 162 -2.10 -14.95 11.67
N HIS A 163 -1.66 -15.70 12.67
CA HIS A 163 -0.39 -16.41 12.70
C HIS A 163 -0.39 -17.55 11.67
N LEU A 164 -0.32 -17.22 10.38
CA LEU A 164 -0.07 -18.20 9.32
C LEU A 164 1.43 -18.47 9.26
N GLY A 165 1.83 -19.57 9.89
CA GLY A 165 3.20 -20.08 9.93
C GLY A 165 3.87 -20.13 8.56
N ARG A 166 5.21 -20.02 8.54
CA ARG A 166 6.13 -19.94 7.38
C ARG A 166 5.83 -18.87 6.30
N ILE A 167 4.59 -18.43 6.13
CA ILE A 167 4.15 -17.31 5.26
C ILE A 167 4.41 -15.95 5.93
N ALA A 168 4.50 -15.93 7.27
CA ALA A 168 4.75 -14.75 8.09
C ALA A 168 6.02 -13.95 7.74
N HIS A 169 7.00 -14.47 7.00
CA HIS A 169 8.22 -13.72 6.65
C HIS A 169 8.05 -12.81 5.43
N VAL A 170 7.24 -13.22 4.45
CA VAL A 170 6.97 -12.43 3.24
C VAL A 170 5.93 -11.36 3.54
N THR A 171 4.88 -11.74 4.26
CA THR A 171 3.91 -10.78 4.79
C THR A 171 4.56 -9.84 5.79
N ARG A 172 5.45 -10.26 6.71
CA ARG A 172 6.17 -9.31 7.59
C ARG A 172 6.99 -8.25 6.85
N ARG A 173 7.61 -8.57 5.71
CA ARG A 173 8.39 -7.58 4.94
C ARG A 173 7.48 -6.58 4.22
N PHE A 174 6.31 -7.02 3.77
CA PHE A 174 5.29 -6.15 3.21
C PHE A 174 4.63 -5.31 4.32
N TRP A 175 4.24 -5.94 5.42
CA TRP A 175 3.67 -5.27 6.60
C TRP A 175 4.66 -4.30 7.22
N ALA A 176 5.96 -4.60 7.33
CA ALA A 176 6.95 -3.65 7.86
C ALA A 176 7.21 -2.46 6.91
N ARG A 177 7.05 -2.64 5.58
CA ARG A 177 7.10 -1.52 4.62
C ARG A 177 5.81 -0.72 4.60
N ALA A 178 4.67 -1.39 4.71
CA ALA A 178 3.39 -0.74 4.93
C ALA A 178 3.40 0.03 6.25
N ASP A 179 3.99 -0.50 7.32
CA ASP A 179 4.17 0.14 8.63
C ASP A 179 5.01 1.41 8.49
N GLN A 180 6.16 1.32 7.81
CA GLN A 180 6.99 2.50 7.52
C GLN A 180 6.27 3.51 6.61
N PHE A 181 5.40 3.06 5.71
CA PHE A 181 4.52 3.91 4.92
C PHE A 181 3.45 4.58 5.80
N TRP A 182 2.85 3.87 6.76
CA TRP A 182 1.88 4.41 7.73
C TRP A 182 2.54 5.40 8.71
N ASP A 183 3.75 5.12 9.18
CA ASP A 183 4.54 6.02 10.05
C ASP A 183 4.87 7.34 9.35
N ASN A 184 5.21 7.27 8.05
CA ASN A 184 5.50 8.46 7.23
C ASN A 184 4.23 9.19 6.78
N ALA A 185 3.12 8.49 6.57
CA ALA A 185 1.83 9.09 6.22
C ALA A 185 1.14 9.78 7.41
N GLU A 186 1.38 9.34 8.64
CA GLU A 186 0.88 10.00 9.86
C GLU A 186 1.70 11.23 10.30
N GLY A 187 2.79 11.57 9.59
CA GLY A 187 3.57 12.79 9.89
C GLY A 187 4.29 12.74 11.24
N ARG A 188 4.66 11.56 11.73
CA ARG A 188 5.51 11.44 12.92
C ARG A 188 6.97 11.65 12.52
N THR A 189 7.43 12.89 12.61
CA THR A 189 8.78 13.12 13.15
C THR A 189 8.81 12.52 14.55
N VAL A 190 9.23 11.26 14.69
CA VAL A 190 9.73 10.77 15.98
C VAL A 190 11.07 11.46 16.19
N VAL A 191 11.02 12.73 16.60
CA VAL A 191 12.06 13.28 17.46
C VAL A 191 11.79 12.65 18.82
N ASP A 192 12.31 11.45 19.02
CA ASP A 192 12.58 10.97 20.36
C ASP A 192 13.85 10.11 20.31
N ARG A 193 14.95 10.79 20.03
CA ARG A 193 16.23 10.36 20.61
C ARG A 193 16.27 11.07 21.97
N PRO A 194 16.12 10.37 23.10
CA PRO A 194 16.48 10.98 24.36
C PRO A 194 17.93 11.44 24.24
N ALA A 195 18.18 12.72 24.53
CA ALA A 195 19.53 13.24 24.62
C ALA A 195 20.36 12.29 25.50
N PRO A 196 21.62 12.00 25.16
CA PRO A 196 22.47 11.25 26.07
C PRO A 196 22.43 11.98 27.41
N ALA A 197 22.04 11.26 28.45
CA ALA A 197 22.09 11.76 29.81
C ALA A 197 23.50 12.28 30.04
N GLU A 198 23.64 13.61 30.16
CA GLU A 198 24.83 14.19 30.75
C GLU A 198 24.98 13.52 32.12
N ALA A 199 26.02 12.71 32.21
CA ALA A 199 26.45 12.13 33.45
C ALA A 199 26.65 13.28 34.44
N ALA A 200 25.89 13.21 35.53
CA ALA A 200 26.13 14.00 36.72
C ALA A 200 27.61 13.88 37.12
N GLY A 201 28.24 15.03 37.32
CA GLY A 201 29.60 15.15 37.82
C GLY A 201 29.70 16.42 38.65
N ASP A 202 29.31 16.28 39.91
CA ASP A 202 29.86 16.95 41.10
C ASP A 202 30.11 18.46 41.05
N ARG A 203 29.19 19.21 41.67
CA ARG A 203 29.52 20.40 42.44
C ARG A 203 29.55 20.00 43.91
N GLU A 204 30.75 19.80 44.45
CA GLU A 204 31.11 20.11 45.84
C GLU A 204 32.63 20.00 45.96
N ASP A 205 33.28 21.17 45.93
CA ASP A 205 34.47 21.54 46.73
C ASP A 205 35.27 22.62 45.98
N LEU A 206 35.15 23.86 46.45
CA LEU A 206 36.29 24.72 46.75
C LEU A 206 35.80 25.95 47.54
N ALA A 207 36.42 26.11 48.70
CA ALA A 207 36.19 27.11 49.72
C ALA A 207 36.37 28.56 49.28
N SER A 208 35.59 29.45 49.93
CA SER A 208 35.98 30.73 50.57
C SER A 208 34.97 31.85 50.34
#